data_AF-A0A351Z1I2-F1
#
_entry.id   AF-A0A351Z1I2-F1
#
_cell.length_a   1.000
_cell.length_b   1.000
_cell.length_c   1.000
_cell.angle_alpha   90.00
_cell.angle_beta   90.00
_cell.angle_gamma   90.00
#
_symmetry.space_group_name_H-M   'P 1'
#
loop_
_entity.id
_entity.type
_entity.pdbx_description
1 polymer ?
#
loop_
_entity_poly.entity_id
_entity_poly.type
_entity_poly.pdbx_seq_one_letter_code
_entity_poly.pdbx_strand_id
1 'polypeptide(L)'
;MENVFEKDGYVYLNTGLSPDEFSKARGGTRIAENGSLAIQTSAGWVFSAWRFEETEEDGGLIFVKGRAFSGQTLKDYFCNDSSNSFSAVFPSVEFAKAKSARAAALVCSVMEASVNQNVSLPNSGAGGIFICDDFTKVVFFPEQIFIQAALRFESSGKEADFGQNRAFYVHPTLAGTNATRFTQSVIAYRALTGEFPFSAKTQDELSLDMADKNFVPLRNKIWAVDEQLASFVDNSLSRSPSIKSRSKVEKLASLRQTALSDLTSGRTSSPLELTPLFPVASLYRELGLSKDGSIPQDGRLLSVIRKSSLSPEDFELAVKKDTEKNAREVKRKRFLRKYKKLLVSLAVAFVFALAATFSVRKSYMSRPTTKGLSAFQTVEIFYSAYNMLDLNQARCTVLGKQPDYLVDVISQAYVTNQTRSAYSPAKKVVSPAEWMNYNNNGNYYMFGLTGFAVNEQKMELFAKPPLRKEHLTPVSEDLGKRIKEGDFTECYATYFLVYPESDMGELGESVNERLHIEEYCDKVRLVFKDECWRIVEISQNKESEFFQDSKAFYDDYKRLFDANSKNILLTANELRTKYGWIPDNSEILSASQKMREEFHADE
;
A
#
# COMPACT_ATOMS: atom_id res chain seq x y z
N MET A 1 -41.72 -25.03 19.97
CA MET A 1 -41.10 -25.94 20.93
C MET A 1 -39.92 -25.20 21.55
N GLU A 2 -39.84 -25.15 22.87
CA GLU A 2 -38.77 -24.44 23.58
C GLU A 2 -37.43 -25.17 23.43
N ASN A 3 -36.32 -24.41 23.47
CA ASN A 3 -34.97 -24.98 23.36
C ASN A 3 -34.58 -25.74 24.64
N VAL A 4 -34.97 -25.21 25.80
CA VAL A 4 -34.72 -25.77 27.13
C VAL A 4 -36.00 -25.69 27.95
N PHE A 5 -36.35 -26.76 28.66
CA PHE A 5 -37.50 -26.78 29.58
C PHE A 5 -37.27 -27.77 30.73
N GLU A 6 -38.01 -27.60 31.82
CA GLU A 6 -37.99 -28.50 32.99
C GLU A 6 -39.22 -29.40 33.00
N LYS A 7 -39.01 -30.68 33.35
CA LYS A 7 -40.08 -31.66 33.53
C LYS A 7 -39.62 -32.78 34.45
N ASP A 8 -40.45 -33.13 35.44
CA ASP A 8 -40.26 -34.25 36.36
C ASP A 8 -38.89 -34.23 37.09
N GLY A 9 -38.35 -33.04 37.39
CA GLY A 9 -37.05 -32.89 38.05
C GLY A 9 -35.83 -33.04 37.12
N TYR A 10 -36.06 -33.11 35.81
CA TYR A 10 -35.03 -33.09 34.78
C TYR A 10 -35.12 -31.81 33.95
N VAL A 11 -33.96 -31.29 33.56
CA VAL A 11 -33.89 -30.27 32.52
C VAL A 11 -33.62 -30.93 31.18
N TYR A 12 -34.44 -30.59 30.20
CA TYR A 12 -34.38 -31.09 28.84
C TYR A 12 -33.78 -30.02 27.93
N LEU A 13 -32.85 -30.42 27.07
CA LEU A 13 -32.36 -29.63 25.95
C LEU A 13 -32.81 -30.29 24.65
N ASN A 14 -33.63 -29.58 23.88
CA ASN A 14 -33.96 -30.00 22.53
C ASN A 14 -32.76 -29.77 21.62
N THR A 15 -32.21 -30.84 21.05
CA THR A 15 -31.02 -30.74 20.19
C THR A 15 -31.35 -30.25 18.78
N GLY A 16 -32.62 -30.36 18.37
CA GLY A 16 -33.07 -30.08 17.01
C GLY A 16 -32.55 -31.06 15.96
N LEU A 17 -32.09 -32.25 16.37
CA LEU A 17 -31.48 -33.25 15.50
C LEU A 17 -32.33 -34.52 15.49
N SER A 18 -32.47 -35.11 14.31
CA SER A 18 -32.95 -36.50 14.19
C SER A 18 -31.93 -37.50 14.78
N PRO A 19 -32.34 -38.75 15.09
CA PRO A 19 -31.42 -39.76 15.62
C PRO A 19 -30.16 -39.99 14.76
N ASP A 20 -30.30 -39.99 13.43
CA ASP A 20 -29.19 -40.15 12.49
C ASP A 20 -28.24 -38.93 12.50
N GLU A 21 -28.79 -37.71 12.49
CA GLU A 21 -27.99 -36.48 12.57
C GLU A 21 -27.27 -36.36 13.92
N PHE A 22 -27.95 -36.75 15.02
CA PHE A 22 -27.39 -36.75 16.36
C PHE A 22 -26.18 -37.70 16.46
N SER A 23 -26.31 -38.91 15.91
CA SER A 23 -25.22 -39.87 15.83
C SER A 23 -24.04 -39.34 14.99
N LYS A 24 -24.30 -38.82 13.79
CA LYS A 24 -23.28 -38.23 12.89
C LYS A 24 -22.55 -37.04 13.51
N ALA A 25 -23.24 -36.25 14.32
CA ALA A 25 -22.66 -35.13 15.07
C ALA A 25 -21.86 -35.55 16.32
N ARG A 26 -21.69 -36.87 16.57
CA ARG A 26 -21.05 -37.42 17.77
C ARG A 26 -21.79 -37.03 19.06
N GLY A 27 -23.12 -36.97 19.01
CA GLY A 27 -23.97 -36.58 20.13
C GLY A 27 -23.71 -37.39 21.40
N GLY A 28 -23.46 -38.70 21.29
CA GLY A 28 -23.09 -39.55 22.42
C GLY A 28 -21.80 -39.14 23.14
N THR A 29 -20.79 -38.65 22.41
CA THR A 29 -19.56 -38.11 23.02
C THR A 29 -19.81 -36.77 23.70
N ARG A 30 -20.71 -35.94 23.13
CA ARG A 30 -21.02 -34.60 23.64
C ARG A 30 -21.88 -34.61 24.90
N ILE A 31 -22.71 -35.65 25.09
CA ILE A 31 -23.46 -35.84 26.35
C ILE A 31 -22.51 -36.05 27.54
N ALA A 32 -21.38 -36.73 27.31
CA ALA A 32 -20.39 -37.00 28.34
C ALA A 32 -19.57 -35.76 28.76
N GLU A 33 -19.75 -34.61 28.09
CA GLU A 33 -19.09 -33.37 28.45
C GLU A 33 -19.62 -32.83 29.79
N ASN A 34 -18.72 -32.27 30.59
CA ASN A 34 -19.07 -31.65 31.85
C ASN A 34 -19.51 -30.20 31.64
N GLY A 35 -20.71 -29.90 32.11
CA GLY A 35 -21.12 -28.59 32.56
C GLY A 35 -20.64 -28.31 33.99
N SER A 36 -21.20 -27.27 34.61
CA SER A 36 -20.88 -26.90 35.99
C SER A 36 -22.14 -26.56 36.78
N LEU A 37 -22.25 -27.10 37.99
CA LEU A 37 -23.26 -26.74 38.97
C LEU A 37 -22.63 -25.87 40.05
N ALA A 38 -23.22 -24.71 40.30
CA ALA A 38 -22.85 -23.80 41.39
C ALA A 38 -23.96 -23.79 42.45
N ILE A 39 -23.58 -23.95 43.72
CA ILE A 39 -24.50 -23.96 44.86
C ILE A 39 -24.07 -22.86 45.85
N GLN A 40 -25.04 -22.04 46.28
CA GLN A 40 -24.82 -21.01 47.28
C GLN A 40 -24.77 -21.63 48.68
N THR A 41 -23.72 -21.32 49.44
CA THR A 41 -23.54 -21.73 50.84
C THR A 41 -23.27 -20.51 51.71
N SER A 42 -23.20 -20.70 53.04
CA SER A 42 -22.82 -19.62 53.97
C SER A 42 -21.40 -19.08 53.74
N ALA A 43 -20.51 -19.87 53.12
CA ALA A 43 -19.13 -19.50 52.81
C ALA A 43 -18.94 -18.95 51.39
N GLY A 44 -20.01 -18.85 50.59
CA GLY A 44 -19.98 -18.43 49.18
C GLY A 44 -20.39 -19.55 48.22
N TRP A 45 -19.89 -19.49 46.99
CA TRP A 45 -20.24 -20.44 45.93
C TRP A 45 -19.37 -21.69 45.95
N VAL A 46 -19.99 -22.86 45.86
CA VAL A 46 -19.31 -24.16 45.69
C VAL A 46 -19.64 -24.71 44.31
N PHE A 47 -18.62 -25.21 43.60
CA PHE A 47 -18.74 -25.74 42.24
C PHE A 47 -18.58 -27.26 42.20
N SER A 48 -19.41 -27.93 41.40
CA SER A 48 -19.29 -29.35 41.07
C SER A 48 -19.52 -29.59 39.58
N ALA A 49 -19.09 -30.73 39.07
CA ALA A 49 -19.43 -31.13 37.70
C ALA A 49 -20.93 -31.41 37.57
N TRP A 50 -21.49 -31.10 36.41
CA TRP A 50 -22.86 -31.44 36.02
C TRP A 50 -22.86 -31.92 34.58
N ARG A 51 -23.76 -32.82 34.17
CA ARG A 51 -23.84 -33.28 32.77
C ARG A 51 -25.25 -33.74 32.42
N PHE A 52 -25.52 -33.84 31.13
CA PHE A 52 -26.67 -34.61 30.65
C PHE A 52 -26.40 -36.11 30.88
N GLU A 53 -27.44 -36.84 31.23
CA GLU A 53 -27.34 -38.25 31.65
C GLU A 53 -27.97 -39.18 30.61
N GLU A 54 -29.06 -38.74 29.97
CA GLU A 54 -29.90 -39.58 29.12
C GLU A 54 -30.31 -38.86 27.83
N THR A 55 -30.65 -39.64 26.81
CA THR A 55 -31.31 -39.19 25.58
C THR A 55 -32.76 -39.68 25.55
N GLU A 56 -33.66 -38.85 25.05
CA GLU A 56 -35.05 -39.20 24.83
C GLU A 56 -35.42 -38.81 23.39
N GLU A 57 -36.03 -39.73 22.64
CA GLU A 57 -36.56 -39.43 21.31
C GLU A 57 -38.04 -39.07 21.44
N ASP A 58 -38.42 -37.89 20.95
CA ASP A 58 -39.81 -37.48 20.87
C ASP A 58 -40.05 -36.69 19.58
N GLY A 59 -41.14 -36.98 18.88
CA GLY A 59 -41.49 -36.32 17.62
C GLY A 59 -40.42 -36.43 16.51
N GLY A 60 -39.57 -37.46 16.52
CA GLY A 60 -38.47 -37.66 15.57
C GLY A 60 -37.23 -36.80 15.83
N LEU A 61 -37.16 -36.14 16.99
CA LEU A 61 -36.02 -35.35 17.44
C LEU A 61 -35.43 -35.92 18.73
N ILE A 62 -34.12 -35.74 18.91
CA ILE A 62 -33.40 -36.12 20.11
C ILE A 62 -33.42 -34.97 21.12
N PHE A 63 -33.85 -35.29 22.33
CA PHE A 63 -33.70 -34.49 23.53
C PHE A 63 -32.61 -35.10 24.40
N VAL A 64 -31.84 -34.26 25.08
CA VAL A 64 -30.91 -34.70 26.13
C VAL A 64 -31.41 -34.19 27.46
N LYS A 65 -31.40 -35.04 28.48
CA LYS A 65 -31.90 -34.70 29.81
C LYS A 65 -30.88 -34.98 30.90
N GLY A 66 -30.86 -34.12 31.91
CA GLY A 66 -30.00 -34.23 33.09
C GLY A 66 -30.76 -33.81 34.33
N ARG A 67 -30.44 -34.41 35.48
CA ARG A 67 -31.09 -34.07 36.75
C ARG A 67 -30.84 -32.61 37.09
N ALA A 68 -31.91 -31.90 37.43
CA ALA A 68 -31.84 -30.49 37.80
C ALA A 68 -32.85 -30.20 38.92
N PHE A 69 -33.26 -28.94 39.00
CA PHE A 69 -34.21 -28.41 39.97
C PHE A 69 -35.27 -27.62 39.18
N SER A 70 -36.38 -27.24 39.82
CA SER A 70 -37.32 -26.34 39.19
C SER A 70 -36.70 -24.95 39.01
N GLY A 71 -36.91 -24.37 37.84
CA GLY A 71 -36.19 -23.20 37.39
C GLY A 71 -36.38 -22.93 35.90
N GLN A 72 -35.67 -21.93 35.40
CA GLN A 72 -35.69 -21.52 34.00
C GLN A 72 -34.34 -20.96 33.57
N THR A 73 -34.15 -20.73 32.26
CA THR A 73 -32.89 -20.18 31.77
C THR A 73 -32.75 -18.69 32.06
N LEU A 74 -31.52 -18.18 32.11
CA LEU A 74 -31.27 -16.75 32.22
C LEU A 74 -31.91 -15.98 31.05
N LYS A 75 -31.98 -16.58 29.85
CA LYS A 75 -32.73 -16.00 28.72
C LYS A 75 -34.19 -15.77 29.09
N ASP A 76 -34.86 -16.76 29.67
CA ASP A 76 -36.29 -16.69 29.97
C ASP A 76 -36.59 -15.60 31.01
N TYR A 77 -35.71 -15.43 32.01
CA TYR A 77 -35.81 -14.29 32.94
C TYR A 77 -35.72 -12.93 32.24
N PHE A 78 -34.93 -12.79 31.17
CA PHE A 78 -34.88 -11.55 30.39
C PHE A 78 -36.06 -11.39 29.42
N CYS A 79 -36.58 -12.47 28.84
CA CYS A 79 -37.69 -12.41 27.90
C CYS A 79 -39.04 -12.19 28.61
N ASN A 80 -39.22 -12.75 29.80
CA ASN A 80 -40.42 -12.56 30.63
C ASN A 80 -40.56 -11.13 31.19
N ASP A 81 -39.48 -10.33 31.15
CA ASP A 81 -39.51 -8.88 31.46
C ASP A 81 -40.12 -8.05 30.31
N SER A 82 -40.23 -8.62 29.09
CA SER A 82 -40.57 -7.90 27.85
C SER A 82 -41.93 -8.24 27.23
N SER A 83 -42.71 -9.15 27.81
CA SER A 83 -43.99 -9.56 27.23
C SER A 83 -45.07 -8.48 27.40
N ASN A 84 -45.34 -7.79 26.29
CA ASN A 84 -46.61 -7.09 26.04
C ASN A 84 -47.78 -8.07 26.25
N SER A 85 -48.47 -7.97 27.37
CA SER A 85 -49.92 -8.16 27.37
C SER A 85 -50.55 -6.81 27.69
N PHE A 86 -51.29 -6.27 26.73
CA PHE A 86 -52.16 -5.10 26.88
C PHE A 86 -53.37 -5.41 27.80
N SER A 87 -53.22 -6.36 28.73
CA SER A 87 -54.25 -6.84 29.65
C SER A 87 -53.63 -7.45 30.91
N ALA A 88 -52.92 -6.65 31.69
CA ALA A 88 -52.76 -6.93 33.12
C ALA A 88 -52.54 -5.62 33.87
N VAL A 89 -53.57 -5.23 34.61
CA VAL A 89 -53.49 -4.29 35.71
C VAL A 89 -52.54 -4.91 36.79
N PHE A 90 -51.79 -4.10 37.56
CA PHE A 90 -51.15 -4.50 38.84
C PHE A 90 -49.76 -5.23 38.80
N PRO A 91 -49.02 -5.33 39.95
CA PRO A 91 -47.55 -5.52 40.18
C PRO A 91 -46.73 -6.59 39.44
N SER A 92 -47.29 -7.35 38.51
CA SER A 92 -46.64 -8.51 37.87
C SER A 92 -45.37 -8.16 37.08
N VAL A 93 -45.35 -7.01 36.41
CA VAL A 93 -44.19 -6.55 35.60
C VAL A 93 -43.03 -6.10 36.50
N GLU A 94 -43.30 -5.36 37.58
CA GLU A 94 -42.26 -4.94 38.53
C GLU A 94 -41.60 -6.15 39.21
N PHE A 95 -42.39 -7.16 39.57
CA PHE A 95 -41.86 -8.41 40.13
C PHE A 95 -41.07 -9.23 39.11
N ALA A 96 -41.49 -9.26 37.84
CA ALA A 96 -40.75 -9.91 36.76
C ALA A 96 -39.37 -9.24 36.55
N LYS A 97 -39.34 -7.90 36.52
CA LYS A 97 -38.12 -7.11 36.45
C LYS A 97 -37.19 -7.35 37.64
N ALA A 98 -37.74 -7.42 38.85
CA ALA A 98 -36.97 -7.71 40.06
C ALA A 98 -36.34 -9.11 40.01
N LYS A 99 -37.09 -10.12 39.55
CA LYS A 99 -36.56 -11.48 39.31
C LYS A 99 -35.49 -11.50 38.23
N SER A 100 -35.66 -10.75 37.14
CA SER A 100 -34.67 -10.64 36.06
C SER A 100 -33.37 -10.01 36.55
N ALA A 101 -33.47 -8.91 37.29
CA ALA A 101 -32.33 -8.25 37.94
C ALA A 101 -31.61 -9.19 38.91
N ARG A 102 -32.35 -9.92 39.75
CA ARG A 102 -31.79 -10.94 40.66
C ARG A 102 -31.09 -12.06 39.90
N ALA A 103 -31.68 -12.59 38.84
CA ALA A 103 -31.09 -13.64 38.02
C ALA A 103 -29.75 -13.19 37.41
N ALA A 104 -29.70 -11.99 36.81
CA ALA A 104 -28.47 -11.43 36.26
C ALA A 104 -27.40 -11.20 37.33
N ALA A 105 -27.79 -10.63 38.47
CA ALA A 105 -26.92 -10.38 39.62
C ALA A 105 -26.34 -11.69 40.20
N LEU A 106 -27.15 -12.73 40.28
CA LEU A 106 -26.76 -14.06 40.72
C LEU A 106 -25.70 -14.66 39.80
N VAL A 107 -25.99 -14.70 38.50
CA VAL A 107 -25.06 -15.27 37.50
C VAL A 107 -23.75 -14.49 37.45
N CYS A 108 -23.79 -13.16 37.51
CA CYS A 108 -22.58 -12.34 37.59
C CYS A 108 -21.77 -12.62 38.86
N SER A 109 -22.42 -12.89 40.00
CA SER A 109 -21.75 -13.28 41.24
C SER A 109 -21.11 -14.67 41.15
N VAL A 110 -21.80 -15.64 40.54
CA VAL A 110 -21.25 -16.99 40.30
C VAL A 110 -20.02 -16.93 39.38
N MET A 111 -20.09 -16.16 38.28
CA MET A 111 -18.96 -15.97 37.36
C MET A 111 -17.77 -15.26 38.02
N GLU A 112 -18.03 -14.30 38.93
CA GLU A 112 -16.96 -13.68 39.72
C GLU A 112 -16.31 -14.70 40.66
N ALA A 113 -17.11 -15.48 41.37
CA ALA A 113 -16.61 -16.52 42.27
C ALA A 113 -15.82 -17.60 41.53
N SER A 114 -16.24 -17.99 40.32
CA SER A 114 -15.52 -18.98 39.52
C SER A 114 -14.14 -18.46 39.11
N VAL A 115 -14.02 -17.18 38.75
CA VAL A 115 -12.72 -16.57 38.42
C VAL A 115 -11.82 -16.51 39.67
N ASN A 116 -12.37 -16.15 40.83
CA ASN A 116 -11.61 -16.08 42.08
C ASN A 116 -11.15 -17.46 42.59
N GLN A 117 -11.94 -18.50 42.33
CA GLN A 117 -11.60 -19.88 42.69
C GLN A 117 -10.84 -20.63 41.57
N ASN A 118 -10.54 -19.96 40.45
CA ASN A 118 -9.91 -20.54 39.26
C ASN A 118 -10.66 -21.77 38.70
N VAL A 119 -12.00 -21.72 38.74
CA VAL A 119 -12.90 -22.73 38.17
C VAL A 119 -13.30 -22.30 36.76
N SER A 120 -13.07 -23.18 35.78
CA SER A 120 -13.48 -22.97 34.39
C SER A 120 -14.97 -23.23 34.23
N LEU A 121 -15.73 -22.20 33.84
CA LEU A 121 -17.14 -22.34 33.50
C LEU A 121 -17.33 -22.58 31.99
N PRO A 122 -18.26 -23.47 31.59
CA PRO A 122 -18.71 -23.55 30.20
C PRO A 122 -19.28 -22.21 29.74
N ASN A 123 -18.90 -21.76 28.53
CA ASN A 123 -19.39 -20.49 28.02
C ASN A 123 -20.55 -20.67 27.05
N SER A 124 -21.71 -21.08 27.55
CA SER A 124 -22.86 -21.47 26.72
C SER A 124 -23.78 -20.30 26.35
N GLY A 125 -23.62 -19.12 26.94
CA GLY A 125 -24.54 -17.98 26.79
C GLY A 125 -25.81 -18.13 27.64
N ALA A 126 -26.70 -17.14 27.66
CA ALA A 126 -27.81 -17.08 28.62
C ALA A 126 -28.84 -18.22 28.49
N GLY A 127 -29.03 -18.80 27.30
CA GLY A 127 -29.90 -19.97 27.14
C GLY A 127 -29.30 -21.25 27.73
N GLY A 128 -27.98 -21.29 27.93
CA GLY A 128 -27.26 -22.42 28.52
C GLY A 128 -26.98 -22.27 30.02
N ILE A 129 -27.60 -21.26 30.66
CA ILE A 129 -27.47 -20.99 32.10
C ILE A 129 -28.85 -21.17 32.71
N PHE A 130 -29.01 -22.22 33.51
CA PHE A 130 -30.27 -22.60 34.14
C PHE A 130 -30.24 -22.28 35.64
N ILE A 131 -31.24 -21.56 36.12
CA ILE A 131 -31.25 -20.96 37.47
C ILE A 131 -32.42 -21.53 38.25
N CYS A 132 -32.17 -21.93 39.50
CA CYS A 132 -33.21 -22.43 40.39
C CYS A 132 -34.16 -21.30 40.81
N ASP A 133 -35.45 -21.59 40.96
CA ASP A 133 -36.46 -20.59 41.34
C ASP A 133 -36.17 -19.88 42.66
N ASP A 134 -35.45 -20.53 43.58
CA ASP A 134 -35.03 -19.97 44.87
C ASP A 134 -33.71 -19.16 44.79
N PHE A 135 -33.11 -19.08 43.60
CA PHE A 135 -31.83 -18.40 43.33
C PHE A 135 -30.64 -18.93 44.14
N THR A 136 -30.67 -20.18 44.61
CA THR A 136 -29.57 -20.81 45.38
C THR A 136 -28.65 -21.67 44.53
N LYS A 137 -29.10 -22.11 43.34
CA LYS A 137 -28.34 -22.99 42.46
C LYS A 137 -28.37 -22.50 41.02
N VAL A 138 -27.25 -22.68 40.31
CA VAL A 138 -27.09 -22.35 38.89
C VAL A 138 -26.36 -23.48 38.18
N VAL A 139 -26.90 -23.92 37.05
CA VAL A 139 -26.27 -24.89 36.16
C VAL A 139 -25.82 -24.18 34.89
N PHE A 140 -24.56 -24.38 34.52
CA PHE A 140 -23.98 -24.03 33.22
C PHE A 140 -23.91 -25.29 32.38
N PHE A 141 -24.66 -25.35 31.28
CA PHE A 141 -24.68 -26.53 30.41
C PHE A 141 -23.35 -26.74 29.68
N PRO A 142 -22.99 -27.99 29.36
CA PRO A 142 -21.81 -28.29 28.55
C PRO A 142 -21.82 -27.53 27.22
N GLU A 143 -20.67 -26.96 26.86
CA GLU A 143 -20.58 -25.94 25.81
C GLU A 143 -20.89 -26.49 24.41
N GLN A 144 -20.32 -27.64 24.00
CA GLN A 144 -20.45 -28.08 22.60
C GLN A 144 -21.87 -28.54 22.27
N ILE A 145 -22.50 -29.30 23.17
CA ILE A 145 -23.86 -29.80 22.96
C ILE A 145 -24.87 -28.65 22.93
N PHE A 146 -24.68 -27.65 23.79
CA PHE A 146 -25.55 -26.48 23.81
C PHE A 146 -25.35 -25.60 22.57
N ILE A 147 -24.10 -25.33 22.16
CA ILE A 147 -23.81 -24.56 20.94
C ILE A 147 -24.48 -25.19 19.73
N GLN A 148 -24.37 -26.50 19.59
CA GLN A 148 -24.97 -27.22 18.48
C GLN A 148 -26.50 -27.06 18.46
N ALA A 149 -27.15 -27.26 19.61
CA ALA A 149 -28.59 -27.09 19.75
C ALA A 149 -28.99 -25.63 19.42
N ALA A 150 -28.32 -24.65 20.03
CA ALA A 150 -28.60 -23.23 19.83
C ALA A 150 -28.50 -22.82 18.36
N LEU A 151 -27.45 -23.23 17.65
CA LEU A 151 -27.25 -22.88 16.23
C LEU A 151 -28.38 -23.39 15.32
N ARG A 152 -28.95 -24.57 15.62
CA ARG A 152 -30.07 -25.13 14.83
C ARG A 152 -31.36 -24.35 15.06
N PHE A 153 -31.64 -23.99 16.30
CA PHE A 153 -32.79 -23.15 16.63
C PHE A 153 -32.64 -21.74 16.05
N GLU A 154 -31.45 -21.15 16.12
CA GLU A 154 -31.14 -19.85 15.51
C GLU A 154 -31.25 -19.87 13.96
N SER A 155 -31.07 -21.03 13.33
CA SER A 155 -31.18 -21.20 11.86
C SER A 155 -32.59 -21.53 11.38
N SER A 156 -33.54 -21.85 12.27
CA SER A 156 -34.91 -22.29 11.93
C SER A 156 -35.87 -21.18 11.46
N GLY A 157 -35.36 -19.96 11.20
CA GLY A 157 -36.07 -18.93 10.44
C GLY A 157 -36.98 -17.98 11.22
N LYS A 158 -37.08 -18.07 12.54
CA LYS A 158 -37.67 -16.98 13.35
C LYS A 158 -36.60 -15.93 13.62
N GLU A 159 -36.57 -14.85 12.83
CA GLU A 159 -35.65 -13.70 13.03
C GLU A 159 -35.61 -13.20 14.48
N ALA A 160 -36.71 -13.36 15.23
CA ALA A 160 -36.83 -12.97 16.62
C ALA A 160 -35.90 -13.72 17.59
N ASP A 161 -35.42 -14.93 17.26
CA ASP A 161 -34.62 -15.77 18.17
C ASP A 161 -33.11 -15.71 17.90
N PHE A 162 -32.66 -15.04 16.82
CA PHE A 162 -31.24 -14.98 16.47
C PHE A 162 -30.42 -14.33 17.59
N GLY A 163 -29.44 -15.08 18.11
CA GLY A 163 -28.44 -14.61 19.07
C GLY A 163 -28.90 -14.45 20.52
N GLN A 164 -30.21 -14.59 20.81
CA GLN A 164 -30.74 -14.46 22.18
C GLN A 164 -30.39 -15.63 23.09
N ASN A 165 -30.16 -16.83 22.54
CA ASN A 165 -29.71 -17.99 23.32
C ASN A 165 -28.22 -17.85 23.63
N ARG A 166 -27.43 -17.49 22.62
CA ARG A 166 -25.97 -17.53 22.71
C ARG A 166 -25.27 -16.34 22.05
N ALA A 167 -25.49 -16.10 20.76
CA ALA A 167 -24.54 -15.34 19.94
C ALA A 167 -24.24 -13.94 20.47
N PHE A 168 -25.22 -13.24 21.07
CA PHE A 168 -25.01 -11.91 21.64
C PHE A 168 -24.20 -11.89 22.94
N TYR A 169 -24.09 -13.02 23.64
CA TYR A 169 -23.43 -13.14 24.94
C TYR A 169 -21.98 -13.59 24.85
N VAL A 170 -21.58 -14.23 23.75
CA VAL A 170 -20.30 -14.93 23.66
C VAL A 170 -19.45 -14.35 22.55
N HIS A 171 -18.22 -13.99 22.88
CA HIS A 171 -17.24 -13.57 21.88
C HIS A 171 -16.62 -14.81 21.21
N PRO A 172 -16.63 -14.93 19.87
CA PRO A 172 -16.27 -16.17 19.17
C PRO A 172 -14.78 -16.57 19.30
N THR A 173 -13.91 -15.62 19.66
CA THR A 173 -12.45 -15.86 19.71
C THR A 173 -11.83 -15.68 21.10
N LEU A 174 -12.61 -15.34 22.14
CA LEU A 174 -12.10 -15.28 23.51
C LEU A 174 -12.22 -16.65 24.18
N ALA A 175 -11.28 -16.97 25.07
CA ALA A 175 -11.27 -18.21 25.84
C ALA A 175 -10.90 -17.97 27.31
N GLY A 176 -11.19 -18.93 28.18
CA GLY A 176 -10.90 -18.90 29.61
C GLY A 176 -11.53 -17.69 30.32
N THR A 177 -10.81 -17.12 31.29
CA THR A 177 -11.27 -15.95 32.07
C THR A 177 -11.73 -14.79 31.19
N ASN A 178 -11.09 -14.53 30.05
CA ASN A 178 -11.50 -13.46 29.15
C ASN A 178 -12.89 -13.68 28.56
N ALA A 179 -13.22 -14.92 28.21
CA ALA A 179 -14.53 -15.29 27.69
C ALA A 179 -15.59 -15.14 28.80
N THR A 180 -15.29 -15.63 30.01
CA THR A 180 -16.17 -15.46 31.18
C THR A 180 -16.43 -13.99 31.49
N ARG A 181 -15.39 -13.14 31.51
CA ARG A 181 -15.54 -11.70 31.77
C ARG A 181 -16.34 -10.99 30.68
N PHE A 182 -16.16 -11.36 29.42
CA PHE A 182 -16.94 -10.82 28.32
C PHE A 182 -18.43 -11.16 28.52
N THR A 183 -18.75 -12.43 28.74
CA THR A 183 -20.14 -12.88 28.93
C THR A 183 -20.78 -12.28 30.18
N GLN A 184 -20.06 -12.23 31.29
CA GLN A 184 -20.47 -11.53 32.52
C GLN A 184 -20.81 -10.05 32.24
N SER A 185 -20.00 -9.38 31.42
CA SER A 185 -20.20 -7.97 31.06
C SER A 185 -21.38 -7.77 30.13
N VAL A 186 -21.65 -8.70 29.20
CA VAL A 186 -22.88 -8.66 28.40
C VAL A 186 -24.12 -8.83 29.27
N ILE A 187 -24.11 -9.77 30.23
CA ILE A 187 -25.23 -10.00 31.16
C ILE A 187 -25.49 -8.74 31.99
N ALA A 188 -24.45 -8.16 32.59
CA ALA A 188 -24.54 -6.93 33.36
C ALA A 188 -25.06 -5.76 32.50
N TYR A 189 -24.53 -5.59 31.29
CA TYR A 189 -24.96 -4.56 30.35
C TYR A 189 -26.45 -4.71 29.99
N ARG A 190 -26.89 -5.93 29.66
CA ARG A 190 -28.31 -6.20 29.32
C ARG A 190 -29.22 -5.95 30.52
N ALA A 191 -28.85 -6.38 31.71
CA ALA A 191 -29.65 -6.17 32.92
C ALA A 191 -29.82 -4.69 33.28
N LEU A 192 -28.79 -3.86 33.03
CA LEU A 192 -28.81 -2.44 33.35
C LEU A 192 -29.50 -1.59 32.29
N THR A 193 -29.40 -1.96 31.02
CA THR A 193 -29.86 -1.13 29.88
C THR A 193 -31.10 -1.67 29.18
N GLY A 194 -31.43 -2.96 29.35
CA GLY A 194 -32.44 -3.67 28.56
C GLY A 194 -31.98 -4.05 27.15
N GLU A 195 -30.82 -3.57 26.70
CA GLU A 195 -30.31 -3.77 25.34
C GLU A 195 -29.05 -4.67 25.33
N PHE A 196 -28.74 -5.26 24.18
CA PHE A 196 -27.45 -5.92 23.98
C PHE A 196 -26.39 -4.93 23.52
N PRO A 197 -25.12 -5.07 23.94
CA PRO A 197 -24.03 -4.24 23.41
C PRO A 197 -23.76 -4.54 21.92
N PHE A 198 -23.97 -5.78 21.49
CA PHE A 198 -23.87 -6.21 20.10
C PHE A 198 -25.13 -6.98 19.71
N SER A 199 -25.85 -6.53 18.69
CA SER A 199 -27.18 -7.06 18.32
C SER A 199 -27.36 -7.19 16.80
N ALA A 200 -26.27 -7.31 16.04
CA ALA A 200 -26.34 -7.49 14.59
C ALA A 200 -27.07 -8.79 14.24
N LYS A 201 -27.88 -8.77 13.17
CA LYS A 201 -28.79 -9.88 12.81
C LYS A 201 -28.10 -11.04 12.08
N THR A 202 -26.83 -10.88 11.73
CA THR A 202 -26.05 -11.91 11.04
C THR A 202 -24.76 -12.20 11.79
N GLN A 203 -24.28 -13.44 11.74
CA GLN A 203 -23.06 -13.85 12.45
C GLN A 203 -21.82 -13.08 11.95
N ASP A 204 -21.77 -12.78 10.66
CA ASP A 204 -20.66 -12.03 10.06
C ASP A 204 -20.61 -10.58 10.54
N GLU A 205 -21.75 -9.88 10.50
CA GLU A 205 -21.83 -8.51 11.01
C GLU A 205 -21.57 -8.45 12.52
N LEU A 206 -22.11 -9.41 13.28
CA LEU A 206 -21.89 -9.50 14.73
C LEU A 206 -20.41 -9.69 15.05
N SER A 207 -19.74 -10.58 14.31
CA SER A 207 -18.30 -10.82 14.46
C SER A 207 -17.48 -9.57 14.09
N LEU A 208 -17.90 -8.83 13.06
CA LEU A 208 -17.28 -7.56 12.68
C LEU A 208 -17.51 -6.47 13.73
N ASP A 209 -18.70 -6.38 14.31
CA ASP A 209 -19.02 -5.42 15.36
C ASP A 209 -18.19 -5.70 16.63
N MET A 210 -18.11 -6.95 17.07
CA MET A 210 -17.24 -7.34 18.19
C MET A 210 -15.76 -7.05 17.91
N ALA A 211 -15.26 -7.38 16.70
CA ALA A 211 -13.88 -7.13 16.31
C ALA A 211 -13.53 -5.63 16.21
N ASP A 212 -14.47 -4.82 15.68
CA ASP A 212 -14.30 -3.39 15.53
C ASP A 212 -14.64 -2.62 16.82
N LYS A 213 -15.13 -3.31 17.86
CA LYS A 213 -15.62 -2.75 19.14
C LYS A 213 -16.76 -1.76 18.92
N ASN A 214 -17.64 -2.10 17.99
CA ASN A 214 -18.77 -1.29 17.57
C ASN A 214 -19.96 -1.49 18.51
N PHE A 215 -19.86 -0.92 19.72
CA PHE A 215 -20.96 -0.86 20.68
C PHE A 215 -20.99 0.52 21.35
N VAL A 216 -22.11 0.86 21.99
CA VAL A 216 -22.20 2.05 22.85
C VAL A 216 -21.72 1.67 24.25
N PRO A 217 -20.67 2.30 24.79
CA PRO A 217 -20.20 2.01 26.15
C PRO A 217 -21.28 2.21 27.21
N LEU A 218 -21.26 1.42 28.29
CA LEU A 218 -22.21 1.49 29.40
C LEU A 218 -22.23 2.88 30.04
N ARG A 219 -21.04 3.50 30.21
CA ARG A 219 -20.91 4.88 30.68
C ARG A 219 -21.65 5.91 29.82
N ASN A 220 -21.90 5.59 28.55
CA ASN A 220 -22.60 6.44 27.60
C ASN A 220 -24.09 6.04 27.44
N LYS A 221 -24.54 4.95 28.08
CA LYS A 221 -25.94 4.50 28.06
C LYS A 221 -26.71 4.93 29.30
N ILE A 222 -26.06 5.00 30.44
CA ILE A 222 -26.70 5.31 31.72
C ILE A 222 -26.05 6.56 32.30
N TRP A 223 -26.85 7.62 32.43
CA TRP A 223 -26.41 8.85 33.08
C TRP A 223 -25.98 8.56 34.53
N ALA A 224 -24.76 8.95 34.89
CA ALA A 224 -24.23 8.84 36.25
C ALA A 224 -24.21 7.42 36.84
N VAL A 225 -23.93 6.41 35.99
CA VAL A 225 -23.66 5.03 36.40
C VAL A 225 -22.34 4.94 37.19
N ASP A 226 -22.23 3.93 38.07
CA ASP A 226 -20.98 3.60 38.77
C ASP A 226 -19.77 3.51 37.83
N GLU A 227 -18.75 4.33 38.08
CA GLU A 227 -17.58 4.43 37.21
C GLU A 227 -16.75 3.14 37.17
N GLN A 228 -16.63 2.45 38.31
CA GLN A 228 -15.89 1.18 38.39
C GLN A 228 -16.59 0.08 37.59
N LEU A 229 -17.92 -0.04 37.75
CA LEU A 229 -18.73 -0.98 36.99
C LEU A 229 -18.69 -0.68 35.48
N ALA A 230 -18.90 0.58 35.10
CA ALA A 230 -18.88 0.97 33.70
C ALA A 230 -17.51 0.73 33.06
N SER A 231 -16.43 1.11 33.76
CA SER A 231 -15.06 0.84 33.30
C SER A 231 -14.79 -0.65 33.15
N PHE A 232 -15.24 -1.48 34.09
CA PHE A 232 -15.07 -2.93 33.99
C PHE A 232 -15.80 -3.50 32.76
N VAL A 233 -17.08 -3.16 32.61
CA VAL A 233 -17.94 -3.65 31.53
C VAL A 233 -17.39 -3.21 30.18
N ASP A 234 -17.10 -1.93 30.02
CA ASP A 234 -16.60 -1.36 28.77
C ASP A 234 -15.25 -1.96 28.36
N ASN A 235 -14.34 -2.15 29.31
CA ASN A 235 -13.04 -2.76 29.05
C ASN A 235 -13.17 -4.23 28.66
N SER A 236 -14.07 -4.97 29.29
CA SER A 236 -14.31 -6.39 29.00
C SER A 236 -14.96 -6.60 27.64
N LEU A 237 -15.93 -5.74 27.26
CA LEU A 237 -16.56 -5.74 25.94
C LEU A 237 -15.61 -5.24 24.83
N SER A 238 -14.60 -4.45 25.18
CA SER A 238 -13.57 -3.95 24.25
C SER A 238 -12.37 -4.88 24.10
N ARG A 239 -12.35 -6.06 24.74
CA ARG A 239 -11.23 -7.00 24.62
C ARG A 239 -11.15 -7.55 23.21
N SER A 240 -9.93 -7.62 22.69
CA SER A 240 -9.62 -8.37 21.47
C SER A 240 -8.72 -9.54 21.87
N PRO A 241 -8.80 -10.70 21.20
CA PRO A 241 -7.85 -11.77 21.43
C PRO A 241 -6.43 -11.20 21.28
N SER A 242 -5.62 -11.28 22.34
CA SER A 242 -4.22 -10.85 22.23
C SER A 242 -3.52 -11.84 21.30
N ILE A 243 -3.25 -11.44 20.06
CA ILE A 243 -2.18 -12.08 19.30
C ILE A 243 -0.92 -11.77 20.09
N LYS A 244 -0.45 -12.72 20.91
CA LYS A 244 0.80 -12.59 21.65
C LYS A 244 1.94 -12.55 20.63
N SER A 245 2.21 -11.38 20.07
CA SER A 245 3.47 -11.09 19.42
C SER A 245 4.53 -11.06 20.51
N ARG A 246 5.40 -12.08 20.51
CA ARG A 246 6.48 -12.30 21.47
C ARG A 246 7.36 -11.05 21.65
N SER A 247 7.52 -10.23 20.60
CA SER A 247 8.38 -9.03 20.61
C SER A 247 7.84 -7.84 21.40
N LYS A 248 6.52 -7.73 21.61
CA LYS A 248 5.94 -6.60 22.36
C LYS A 248 5.96 -6.83 23.87
N VAL A 249 5.94 -8.10 24.29
CA VAL A 249 6.03 -8.52 25.70
C VAL A 249 7.44 -8.28 26.24
N GLU A 250 8.48 -8.62 25.47
CA GLU A 250 9.88 -8.37 25.85
C GLU A 250 10.19 -6.88 26.00
N LYS A 251 9.64 -6.04 25.10
CA LYS A 251 9.87 -4.59 25.13
C LYS A 251 9.15 -3.86 26.27
N LEU A 252 7.98 -4.36 26.69
CA LEU A 252 7.27 -3.83 27.87
C LEU A 252 7.82 -4.38 29.18
N ALA A 253 8.30 -5.63 29.17
CA ALA A 253 8.98 -6.23 30.31
C ALA A 253 10.29 -5.52 30.62
N SER A 254 11.10 -5.18 29.61
CA SER A 254 12.36 -4.45 29.80
C SER A 254 12.14 -3.03 30.34
N LEU A 255 11.14 -2.30 29.83
CA LEU A 255 10.77 -0.96 30.30
C LEU A 255 10.19 -0.96 31.74
N ARG A 256 9.46 -2.01 32.11
CA ARG A 256 8.97 -2.19 33.50
C ARG A 256 10.09 -2.61 34.45
N GLN A 257 11.06 -3.40 34.00
CA GLN A 257 12.22 -3.77 34.81
C GLN A 257 13.10 -2.56 35.14
N THR A 258 13.24 -1.61 34.22
CA THR A 258 13.95 -0.35 34.47
C THR A 258 13.19 0.58 35.42
N ALA A 259 11.86 0.54 35.42
CA ALA A 259 11.03 1.34 36.32
C ALA A 259 10.90 0.73 37.74
N LEU A 260 11.04 -0.59 37.88
CA LEU A 260 10.97 -1.29 39.18
C LEU A 260 12.32 -1.31 39.94
N SER A 261 13.45 -1.09 39.27
CA SER A 261 14.76 -1.02 39.94
C SER A 261 14.96 0.27 40.76
N ASP A 262 14.22 1.33 40.46
CA ASP A 262 14.29 2.61 41.19
C ASP A 262 13.35 2.71 42.39
N LEU A 263 12.46 1.73 42.59
CA LEU A 263 11.48 1.72 43.67
C LEU A 263 11.56 0.41 44.47
N THR A 264 12.36 0.48 45.52
CA THR A 264 12.26 -0.29 46.77
C THR A 264 12.66 -1.78 46.75
N SER A 265 13.80 -2.00 47.41
CA SER A 265 14.11 -3.14 48.26
C SER A 265 12.91 -3.66 49.07
N GLY A 266 12.65 -4.96 48.97
CA GLY A 266 11.98 -5.74 50.01
C GLY A 266 10.47 -5.93 49.89
N ARG A 267 10.05 -6.87 49.04
CA ARG A 267 9.03 -7.89 49.36
C ARG A 267 8.85 -8.86 48.19
N THR A 268 9.14 -10.13 48.46
CA THR A 268 8.87 -11.27 47.59
C THR A 268 7.38 -11.59 47.60
N SER A 269 6.69 -11.37 46.48
CA SER A 269 5.45 -12.08 46.14
C SER A 269 5.32 -12.18 44.62
N SER A 270 5.10 -13.40 44.15
CA SER A 270 4.88 -13.82 42.77
C SER A 270 3.91 -12.93 41.98
N PRO A 271 4.17 -12.64 40.68
CA PRO A 271 3.30 -11.79 39.87
C PRO A 271 2.09 -12.59 39.35
N LEU A 272 1.06 -12.74 40.18
CA LEU A 272 -0.30 -12.92 39.67
C LEU A 272 -0.69 -11.60 39.01
N GLU A 273 -0.93 -11.61 37.69
CA GLU A 273 -1.52 -10.48 36.98
C GLU A 273 -2.79 -10.05 37.74
N LEU A 274 -2.78 -8.85 38.34
CA LEU A 274 -3.98 -8.26 38.96
C LEU A 274 -5.00 -7.94 37.86
N THR A 275 -5.74 -8.96 37.45
CA THR A 275 -6.97 -8.78 36.68
C THR A 275 -7.93 -8.00 37.58
N PRO A 276 -8.50 -6.86 37.14
CA PRO A 276 -9.49 -6.16 37.96
C PRO A 276 -10.65 -7.10 38.29
N LEU A 277 -11.18 -7.01 39.51
CA LEU A 277 -12.33 -7.78 39.97
C LEU A 277 -13.63 -7.15 39.45
N PHE A 278 -14.66 -7.97 39.21
CA PHE A 278 -15.98 -7.43 38.84
C PHE A 278 -16.63 -6.79 40.07
N PRO A 279 -17.09 -5.54 40.00
CA PRO A 279 -17.66 -4.84 41.16
C PRO A 279 -19.11 -5.29 41.40
N VAL A 280 -19.27 -6.49 41.97
CA VAL A 280 -20.58 -7.13 42.25
C VAL A 280 -21.47 -6.22 43.11
N ALA A 281 -20.91 -5.58 44.13
CA ALA A 281 -21.66 -4.66 45.00
C ALA A 281 -22.18 -3.42 44.25
N SER A 282 -21.39 -2.87 43.31
CA SER A 282 -21.86 -1.78 42.44
C SER A 282 -22.98 -2.25 41.54
N LEU A 283 -22.87 -3.46 40.96
CA LEU A 283 -23.95 -4.03 40.14
C LEU A 283 -25.26 -4.18 40.94
N TYR A 284 -25.21 -4.68 42.17
CA TYR A 284 -26.40 -4.82 43.02
C TYR A 284 -27.08 -3.47 43.26
N ARG A 285 -26.29 -2.45 43.59
CA ARG A 285 -26.79 -1.08 43.78
C ARG A 285 -27.44 -0.53 42.51
N GLU A 286 -26.76 -0.65 41.36
CA GLU A 286 -27.27 -0.13 40.08
C GLU A 286 -28.50 -0.87 39.57
N LEU A 287 -28.70 -2.13 39.98
CA LEU A 287 -29.91 -2.90 39.71
C LEU A 287 -31.05 -2.65 40.71
N GLY A 288 -30.81 -1.90 41.80
CA GLY A 288 -31.80 -1.67 42.86
C GLY A 288 -32.03 -2.89 43.77
N LEU A 289 -31.03 -3.78 43.91
CA LEU A 289 -31.08 -4.92 44.82
C LEU A 289 -30.53 -4.57 46.21
N SER A 290 -30.80 -5.44 47.17
CA SER A 290 -30.17 -5.38 48.50
C SER A 290 -28.65 -5.57 48.42
N LYS A 291 -27.92 -5.23 49.49
CA LYS A 291 -26.44 -5.32 49.53
C LYS A 291 -25.90 -6.74 49.33
N ASP A 292 -26.69 -7.76 49.63
CA ASP A 292 -26.42 -9.18 49.42
C ASP A 292 -26.91 -9.68 48.03
N GLY A 293 -27.45 -8.77 47.22
CA GLY A 293 -28.01 -9.04 45.90
C GLY A 293 -29.42 -9.63 45.93
N SER A 294 -30.04 -9.78 47.11
CA SER A 294 -31.41 -10.31 47.22
C SER A 294 -32.46 -9.27 46.76
N ILE A 295 -33.65 -9.76 46.43
CA ILE A 295 -34.80 -8.88 46.19
C ILE A 295 -35.27 -8.33 47.55
N PRO A 296 -35.54 -7.02 47.68
CA PRO A 296 -36.11 -6.44 48.90
C PRO A 296 -37.41 -7.11 49.36
N GLN A 297 -37.77 -6.97 50.64
CA GLN A 297 -38.90 -7.68 51.25
C GLN A 297 -40.27 -7.33 50.65
N ASP A 298 -40.42 -6.12 50.12
CA ASP A 298 -41.62 -5.68 49.38
C ASP A 298 -41.68 -6.25 47.95
N GLY A 299 -40.65 -7.01 47.54
CA GLY A 299 -40.49 -7.64 46.24
C GLY A 299 -40.14 -6.66 45.11
N ARG A 300 -39.93 -5.37 45.42
CA ARG A 300 -39.67 -4.32 44.43
C ARG A 300 -38.21 -3.88 44.45
N LEU A 301 -37.72 -3.39 43.31
CA LEU A 301 -36.37 -2.84 43.21
C LEU A 301 -36.31 -1.48 43.92
N LEU A 302 -35.21 -1.24 44.64
CA LEU A 302 -34.89 0.04 45.26
C LEU A 302 -34.66 1.11 44.18
N SER A 303 -35.04 2.35 44.48
CA SER A 303 -34.73 3.49 43.61
C SER A 303 -33.22 3.78 43.64
N VAL A 304 -32.63 3.90 42.46
CA VAL A 304 -31.20 4.19 42.31
C VAL A 304 -30.99 5.70 42.28
N ILE A 305 -30.41 6.26 43.34
CA ILE A 305 -30.09 7.68 43.44
C ILE A 305 -28.79 7.94 42.69
N ARG A 306 -28.86 8.68 41.58
CA ARG A 306 -27.69 9.02 40.77
C ARG A 306 -27.29 10.48 40.98
N LYS A 307 -26.00 10.71 41.23
CA LYS A 307 -25.42 12.05 41.42
C LYS A 307 -24.24 12.22 40.48
N SER A 308 -24.26 13.27 39.66
CA SER A 308 -23.16 13.65 38.77
C SER A 308 -23.02 15.16 38.75
N SER A 309 -21.80 15.64 38.50
CA SER A 309 -21.51 17.05 38.23
C SER A 309 -22.01 17.50 36.85
N LEU A 310 -22.29 16.55 35.96
CA LEU A 310 -22.75 16.80 34.59
C LEU A 310 -24.28 16.74 34.50
N SER A 311 -24.89 17.76 33.90
CA SER A 311 -26.33 17.77 33.62
C SER A 311 -26.76 16.61 32.70
N PRO A 312 -27.98 16.06 32.80
CA PRO A 312 -28.52 15.10 31.84
C PRO A 312 -28.47 15.58 30.38
N GLU A 313 -28.73 16.86 30.12
CA GLU A 313 -28.70 17.43 28.77
C GLU A 313 -27.28 17.43 28.17
N ASP A 314 -26.29 17.84 28.97
CA ASP A 314 -24.88 17.84 28.56
C ASP A 314 -24.37 16.41 28.31
N PHE A 315 -24.85 15.45 29.09
CA PHE A 315 -24.56 14.03 28.89
C PHE A 315 -25.08 13.53 27.54
N GLU A 316 -26.35 13.80 27.20
CA GLU A 316 -26.92 13.39 25.92
C GLU A 316 -26.16 13.98 24.72
N LEU A 317 -25.76 15.25 24.81
CA LEU A 317 -24.94 15.90 23.79
C LEU A 317 -23.56 15.24 23.63
N ALA A 318 -22.88 14.93 24.74
CA ALA A 318 -21.61 14.22 24.73
C ALA A 318 -21.74 12.82 24.11
N VAL A 319 -22.78 12.06 24.49
CA VAL A 319 -23.07 10.73 23.95
C VAL A 319 -23.32 10.78 22.44
N LYS A 320 -24.10 11.75 21.96
CA LYS A 320 -24.36 11.93 20.53
C LYS A 320 -23.08 12.20 19.75
N LYS A 321 -22.22 13.08 20.25
CA LYS A 321 -20.94 13.41 19.62
C LYS A 321 -20.01 12.19 19.54
N ASP A 322 -19.91 11.42 20.63
CA ASP A 322 -19.07 10.23 20.70
C ASP A 322 -19.57 9.09 19.80
N THR A 323 -20.88 8.86 19.77
CA THR A 323 -21.49 7.84 18.90
C THR A 323 -21.30 8.16 17.42
N GLU A 324 -21.45 9.41 17.00
CA GLU A 324 -21.17 9.86 15.64
C GLU A 324 -19.68 9.69 15.27
N LYS A 325 -18.77 10.05 16.18
CA LYS A 325 -17.33 9.88 15.98
C LYS A 325 -16.98 8.40 15.79
N ASN A 326 -17.47 7.53 16.68
CA ASN A 326 -17.23 6.10 16.60
C ASN A 326 -17.78 5.50 15.30
N ALA A 327 -18.99 5.89 14.88
CA ALA A 327 -19.57 5.43 13.62
C ALA A 327 -18.70 5.80 12.40
N ARG A 328 -18.13 7.02 12.36
CA ARG A 328 -17.21 7.43 11.30
C ARG A 328 -15.91 6.62 11.32
N GLU A 329 -15.36 6.36 12.49
CA GLU A 329 -14.13 5.56 12.63
C GLU A 329 -14.32 4.11 12.18
N VAL A 330 -15.43 3.47 12.57
CA VAL A 330 -15.76 2.10 12.16
C VAL A 330 -15.94 2.04 10.64
N LYS A 331 -16.71 2.96 10.05
CA LYS A 331 -16.88 3.04 8.58
C LYS A 331 -15.55 3.15 7.84
N ARG A 332 -14.64 4.02 8.31
CA ARG A 332 -13.30 4.17 7.72
C ARG A 332 -12.47 2.89 7.84
N LYS A 333 -12.45 2.25 9.01
CA LYS A 333 -11.73 0.98 9.23
C LYS A 333 -12.25 -0.12 8.31
N ARG A 334 -13.58 -0.24 8.17
CA ARG A 334 -14.22 -1.23 7.29
C ARG A 334 -13.93 -0.96 5.82
N PHE A 335 -14.00 0.30 5.37
CA PHE A 335 -13.65 0.67 4.00
C PHE A 335 -12.21 0.30 3.66
N LEU A 336 -11.26 0.66 4.50
CA LEU A 336 -9.84 0.32 4.30
C LEU A 336 -9.62 -1.20 4.27
N ARG A 337 -10.27 -1.96 5.17
CA ARG A 337 -10.16 -3.43 5.18
C ARG A 337 -10.74 -4.05 3.89
N LYS A 338 -11.88 -3.56 3.43
CA LYS A 338 -12.56 -4.04 2.21
C LYS A 338 -11.76 -3.74 0.94
N TYR A 339 -11.18 -2.55 0.83
CA TYR A 339 -10.52 -2.07 -0.40
C TYR A 339 -8.98 -2.08 -0.34
N LYS A 340 -8.36 -2.66 0.70
CA LYS A 340 -6.90 -2.68 0.88
C LYS A 340 -6.14 -3.14 -0.36
N LYS A 341 -6.56 -4.26 -0.98
CA LYS A 341 -5.88 -4.82 -2.16
C LYS A 341 -5.94 -3.88 -3.36
N LEU A 342 -7.11 -3.28 -3.60
CA LEU A 342 -7.33 -2.34 -4.70
C LEU A 342 -6.54 -1.03 -4.51
N LEU A 343 -6.48 -0.50 -3.28
CA LEU A 343 -5.71 0.71 -2.99
C LEU A 343 -4.20 0.48 -3.19
N VAL A 344 -3.68 -0.68 -2.77
CA VAL A 344 -2.28 -1.04 -2.99
C VAL A 344 -1.97 -1.17 -4.49
N SER A 345 -2.82 -1.84 -5.27
CA SER A 345 -2.59 -1.95 -6.72
C SER A 345 -2.61 -0.60 -7.43
N LEU A 346 -3.51 0.31 -7.02
CA LEU A 346 -3.61 1.65 -7.60
C LEU A 346 -2.37 2.50 -7.27
N ALA A 347 -1.86 2.40 -6.03
CA ALA A 347 -0.64 3.10 -5.63
C ALA A 347 0.59 2.64 -6.43
N VAL A 348 0.73 1.34 -6.68
CA VAL A 348 1.83 0.79 -7.50
C VAL A 348 1.74 1.29 -8.95
N ALA A 349 0.54 1.24 -9.55
CA ALA A 349 0.33 1.75 -10.91
C ALA A 349 0.68 3.24 -11.03
N PHE A 350 0.33 4.04 -10.02
CA PHE A 350 0.67 5.47 -9.98
C PHE A 350 2.19 5.72 -9.94
N VAL A 351 2.95 4.94 -9.16
CA VAL A 351 4.41 5.05 -9.11
C VAL A 351 5.03 4.72 -10.47
N PHE A 352 4.55 3.67 -11.15
CA PHE A 352 5.02 3.35 -12.51
C PHE A 352 4.71 4.45 -13.52
N ALA A 353 3.52 5.06 -13.46
CA ALA A 353 3.16 6.19 -14.32
C ALA A 353 4.08 7.40 -14.08
N LEU A 354 4.41 7.70 -12.82
CA LEU A 354 5.37 8.76 -12.47
C LEU A 354 6.79 8.44 -12.97
N ALA A 355 7.25 7.20 -12.82
CA ALA A 355 8.56 6.79 -13.33
C ALA A 355 8.64 6.91 -14.87
N ALA A 356 7.59 6.48 -15.58
CA ALA A 356 7.52 6.59 -17.04
C ALA A 356 7.54 8.06 -17.50
N THR A 357 6.72 8.93 -16.88
CA THR A 357 6.70 10.36 -17.21
C THR A 357 8.04 11.05 -16.93
N PHE A 358 8.72 10.70 -15.83
CA PHE A 358 10.06 11.20 -15.53
C PHE A 358 11.09 10.74 -16.56
N SER A 359 11.07 9.47 -16.96
CA SER A 359 11.98 8.92 -17.99
C SER A 359 11.81 9.62 -19.34
N VAL A 360 10.56 9.77 -19.79
CA VAL A 360 10.23 10.49 -21.04
C VAL A 360 10.70 11.94 -20.97
N ARG A 361 10.47 12.63 -19.84
CA ARG A 361 10.96 14.00 -19.65
C ARG A 361 12.48 14.09 -19.71
N LYS A 362 13.20 13.19 -19.03
CA LYS A 362 14.67 13.17 -19.04
C LYS A 362 15.19 12.98 -20.47
N SER A 363 14.64 12.02 -21.22
CA SER A 363 15.03 11.75 -22.62
C SER A 363 14.71 12.93 -23.55
N TYR A 364 13.57 13.61 -23.35
CA TYR A 364 13.22 14.80 -24.12
C TYR A 364 14.18 15.96 -23.87
N MET A 365 14.59 16.18 -22.61
CA MET A 365 15.48 17.27 -22.21
C MET A 365 16.93 17.06 -22.64
N SER A 366 17.34 15.81 -22.91
CA SER A 366 18.67 15.49 -23.46
C SER A 366 18.75 15.60 -24.98
N ARG A 367 17.68 15.99 -25.68
CA ARG A 367 17.73 16.20 -27.14
C ARG A 367 18.41 17.54 -27.47
N PRO A 368 19.14 17.62 -28.61
CA PRO A 368 19.76 18.86 -29.06
C PRO A 368 18.71 19.90 -29.52
N THR A 369 19.12 21.17 -29.54
CA THR A 369 18.31 22.31 -30.00
C THR A 369 19.21 23.36 -30.65
N THR A 370 18.66 24.22 -31.50
CA THR A 370 19.37 25.41 -32.03
C THR A 370 18.91 26.70 -31.35
N LYS A 371 18.13 26.59 -30.27
CA LYS A 371 17.68 27.72 -29.47
C LYS A 371 18.88 28.47 -28.90
N GLY A 372 18.92 29.78 -29.12
CA GLY A 372 20.01 30.64 -28.64
C GLY A 372 21.22 30.71 -29.58
N LEU A 373 21.20 30.02 -30.72
CA LEU A 373 22.24 30.13 -31.76
C LEU A 373 21.88 31.19 -32.80
N SER A 374 22.91 31.87 -33.33
CA SER A 374 22.76 32.72 -34.53
C SER A 374 22.53 31.87 -35.79
N ALA A 375 22.19 32.52 -36.89
CA ALA A 375 22.02 31.85 -38.18
C ALA A 375 23.32 31.14 -38.62
N PHE A 376 24.48 31.80 -38.50
CA PHE A 376 25.76 31.21 -38.89
C PHE A 376 26.16 30.05 -37.98
N GLN A 377 25.92 30.16 -36.67
CA GLN A 377 26.13 29.05 -35.74
C GLN A 377 25.19 27.87 -36.03
N THR A 378 23.96 28.14 -36.46
CA THR A 378 23.02 27.06 -36.86
C THR A 378 23.53 26.29 -38.08
N VAL A 379 24.11 27.01 -39.06
CA VAL A 379 24.74 26.40 -40.23
C VAL A 379 26.00 25.63 -39.85
N GLU A 380 26.83 26.19 -38.98
CA GLU A 380 28.01 25.54 -38.41
C GLU A 380 27.67 24.20 -37.74
N ILE A 381 26.63 24.19 -36.91
CA ILE A 381 26.15 22.97 -36.26
C ILE A 381 25.66 21.94 -37.29
N PHE A 382 25.01 22.36 -38.38
CA PHE A 382 24.57 21.42 -39.41
C PHE A 382 25.76 20.76 -40.14
N TYR A 383 26.72 21.55 -40.63
CA TYR A 383 27.87 21.01 -41.35
C TYR A 383 28.83 20.25 -40.42
N SER A 384 28.96 20.64 -39.15
CA SER A 384 29.67 19.85 -38.13
C SER A 384 29.09 18.43 -37.98
N ALA A 385 27.80 18.23 -38.25
CA ALA A 385 27.17 16.91 -38.16
C ALA A 385 27.72 15.90 -39.19
N TYR A 386 28.33 16.35 -40.30
CA TYR A 386 29.03 15.47 -41.24
C TYR A 386 30.26 14.82 -40.60
N ASN A 387 31.10 15.61 -39.92
CA ASN A 387 32.31 15.12 -39.28
C ASN A 387 32.01 14.38 -37.96
N MET A 388 30.91 14.74 -37.29
CA MET A 388 30.48 14.06 -36.07
C MET A 388 29.61 12.82 -36.32
N LEU A 389 29.10 12.65 -37.55
CA LEU A 389 28.12 11.62 -37.91
C LEU A 389 26.88 11.63 -36.99
N ASP A 390 26.48 12.81 -36.47
CA ASP A 390 25.38 12.95 -35.50
C ASP A 390 24.08 13.34 -36.21
N LEU A 391 23.20 12.34 -36.38
CA LEU A 391 21.88 12.52 -36.97
C LEU A 391 20.96 13.45 -36.15
N ASN A 392 21.07 13.44 -34.82
CA ASN A 392 20.21 14.27 -33.97
C ASN A 392 20.60 15.73 -34.08
N GLN A 393 21.90 16.01 -34.21
CA GLN A 393 22.44 17.33 -34.50
C GLN A 393 21.97 17.83 -35.87
N ALA A 394 22.11 17.03 -36.93
CA ALA A 394 21.65 17.40 -38.26
C ALA A 394 20.12 17.65 -38.29
N ARG A 395 19.34 16.77 -37.67
CA ARG A 395 17.87 16.89 -37.63
C ARG A 395 17.36 18.03 -36.80
N CYS A 396 18.13 18.48 -35.79
CA CYS A 396 17.69 19.62 -34.99
C CYS A 396 17.84 20.92 -35.77
N THR A 397 18.80 21.06 -36.69
CA THR A 397 19.00 22.33 -37.42
C THR A 397 18.07 22.50 -38.61
N VAL A 398 17.53 21.42 -39.19
CA VAL A 398 16.69 21.48 -40.40
C VAL A 398 15.19 21.62 -40.10
N LEU A 399 14.44 22.20 -41.04
CA LEU A 399 12.99 22.30 -41.03
C LEU A 399 12.43 22.05 -42.44
N GLY A 400 11.61 21.00 -42.57
CA GLY A 400 11.00 20.61 -43.84
C GLY A 400 11.81 19.55 -44.59
N LYS A 401 11.32 19.14 -45.76
CA LYS A 401 11.86 17.98 -46.50
C LYS A 401 13.02 18.31 -47.44
N GLN A 402 13.16 19.57 -47.82
CA GLN A 402 14.14 19.94 -48.85
C GLN A 402 15.59 19.69 -48.44
N PRO A 403 16.04 19.90 -47.20
CA PRO A 403 17.40 19.56 -46.78
C PRO A 403 17.57 18.08 -46.33
N ASP A 404 16.50 17.28 -46.30
CA ASP A 404 16.54 15.90 -45.76
C ASP A 404 17.52 15.00 -46.54
N TYR A 405 17.74 15.23 -47.83
CA TYR A 405 18.68 14.43 -48.62
C TYR A 405 20.11 14.48 -48.08
N LEU A 406 20.55 15.62 -47.51
CA LEU A 406 21.86 15.75 -46.87
C LEU A 406 21.91 15.08 -45.49
N VAL A 407 20.79 15.07 -44.77
CA VAL A 407 20.65 14.29 -43.53
C VAL A 407 20.75 12.80 -43.84
N ASP A 408 20.23 12.36 -44.97
CA ASP A 408 20.33 10.97 -45.44
C ASP A 408 21.78 10.59 -45.82
N VAL A 409 22.57 11.51 -46.38
CA VAL A 409 24.01 11.30 -46.60
C VAL A 409 24.74 11.04 -45.28
N ILE A 410 24.50 11.86 -44.25
CA ILE A 410 25.06 11.66 -42.90
C ILE A 410 24.60 10.31 -42.33
N SER A 411 23.32 9.96 -42.51
CA SER A 411 22.75 8.68 -42.08
C SER A 411 23.46 7.48 -42.72
N GLN A 412 23.69 7.52 -44.04
CA GLN A 412 24.39 6.47 -44.77
C GLN A 412 25.84 6.32 -44.28
N ALA A 413 26.55 7.44 -44.08
CA ALA A 413 27.90 7.44 -43.53
C ALA A 413 27.95 6.89 -42.09
N TYR A 414 26.99 7.26 -41.24
CA TYR A 414 26.85 6.72 -39.88
C TYR A 414 26.64 5.20 -39.88
N VAL A 415 25.70 4.70 -40.70
CA VAL A 415 25.43 3.25 -40.83
C VAL A 415 26.66 2.51 -41.34
N THR A 416 27.39 3.12 -42.29
CA THR A 416 28.65 2.58 -42.80
C THR A 416 29.69 2.49 -41.69
N ASN A 417 29.85 3.54 -40.88
CA ASN A 417 30.76 3.54 -39.73
C ASN A 417 30.40 2.45 -38.70
N GLN A 418 29.11 2.32 -38.36
CA GLN A 418 28.62 1.33 -37.40
C GLN A 418 28.87 -0.11 -37.90
N THR A 419 28.58 -0.37 -39.17
CA THR A 419 28.78 -1.68 -39.81
C THR A 419 30.27 -2.04 -39.82
N ARG A 420 31.14 -1.13 -40.25
CA ARG A 420 32.59 -1.37 -40.30
C ARG A 420 33.19 -1.56 -38.92
N SER A 421 32.76 -0.77 -37.93
CA SER A 421 33.22 -0.89 -36.55
C SER A 421 32.89 -2.25 -35.93
N ALA A 422 31.77 -2.88 -36.32
CA ALA A 422 31.39 -4.21 -35.86
C ALA A 422 32.25 -5.34 -36.45
N TYR A 423 32.65 -5.23 -37.72
CA TYR A 423 33.47 -6.24 -38.40
C TYR A 423 34.98 -6.06 -38.18
N SER A 424 35.46 -4.83 -37.96
CA SER A 424 36.87 -4.53 -37.75
C SER A 424 37.01 -3.23 -36.95
N PRO A 425 37.21 -3.32 -35.61
CA PRO A 425 37.38 -2.14 -34.75
C PRO A 425 38.54 -1.21 -35.19
N ALA A 426 39.52 -1.74 -35.92
CA ALA A 426 40.65 -1.00 -36.48
C ALA A 426 40.33 -0.22 -37.79
N LYS A 427 39.11 -0.32 -38.34
CA LYS A 427 38.71 0.25 -39.64
C LYS A 427 37.50 1.20 -39.54
N LYS A 428 37.51 2.10 -38.55
CA LYS A 428 36.47 3.12 -38.34
C LYS A 428 36.50 4.19 -39.45
N VAL A 429 35.35 4.82 -39.67
CA VAL A 429 35.23 6.03 -40.48
C VAL A 429 35.54 7.23 -39.59
N VAL A 430 36.41 8.11 -40.08
CA VAL A 430 36.88 9.30 -39.38
C VAL A 430 36.88 10.48 -40.35
N SER A 431 36.69 11.70 -39.84
CA SER A 431 36.82 12.90 -40.66
C SER A 431 38.26 13.10 -41.14
N PRO A 432 38.50 13.90 -42.19
CA PRO A 432 39.87 14.18 -42.64
C PRO A 432 40.78 14.76 -41.54
N ALA A 433 40.26 15.60 -40.65
CA ALA A 433 41.02 16.15 -39.53
C ALA A 433 41.30 15.09 -38.43
N GLU A 434 40.37 14.18 -38.16
CA GLU A 434 40.59 13.05 -37.24
C GLU A 434 41.56 12.03 -37.84
N TRP A 435 41.50 11.80 -39.15
CA TRP A 435 42.39 10.91 -39.88
C TRP A 435 43.86 11.34 -39.71
N MET A 436 44.13 12.65 -39.79
CA MET A 436 45.46 13.23 -39.55
C MET A 436 45.97 12.99 -38.12
N ASN A 437 45.07 12.80 -37.15
CA ASN A 437 45.43 12.49 -35.76
C ASN A 437 45.58 10.97 -35.49
N TYR A 438 44.89 10.11 -36.23
CA TYR A 438 44.86 8.65 -35.99
C TYR A 438 45.75 7.82 -36.92
N ASN A 439 46.00 8.28 -38.15
CA ASN A 439 46.35 7.36 -39.23
C ASN A 439 47.84 7.15 -39.47
N ASN A 440 48.54 6.60 -38.48
CA ASN A 440 49.95 6.23 -38.62
C ASN A 440 50.13 4.95 -39.46
N ASN A 441 49.06 4.16 -39.65
CA ASN A 441 49.10 2.80 -40.21
C ASN A 441 48.17 2.55 -41.43
N GLY A 442 47.42 3.54 -41.93
CA GLY A 442 46.60 3.37 -43.15
C GLY A 442 45.22 2.74 -42.95
N ASN A 443 44.76 2.50 -41.71
CA ASN A 443 43.62 1.63 -41.43
C ASN A 443 42.26 2.35 -41.32
N TYR A 444 42.23 3.68 -41.24
CA TYR A 444 41.00 4.45 -41.06
C TYR A 444 40.44 4.99 -42.39
N TYR A 445 39.11 4.98 -42.51
CA TYR A 445 38.39 5.47 -43.70
C TYR A 445 38.13 6.96 -43.53
N MET A 446 38.56 7.76 -44.51
CA MET A 446 38.38 9.20 -44.49
C MET A 446 37.02 9.57 -45.10
N PHE A 447 36.10 10.10 -44.31
CA PHE A 447 34.84 10.68 -44.78
C PHE A 447 34.54 11.95 -43.98
N GLY A 448 34.33 13.08 -44.65
CA GLY A 448 33.91 14.31 -43.98
C GLY A 448 34.29 15.57 -44.74
N LEU A 449 34.12 16.70 -44.06
CA LEU A 449 34.33 18.04 -44.57
C LEU A 449 35.67 18.61 -44.10
N THR A 450 36.22 19.54 -44.88
CA THR A 450 37.40 20.37 -44.57
C THR A 450 37.26 21.76 -45.18
N GLY A 451 38.01 22.73 -44.66
CA GLY A 451 38.08 24.08 -45.22
C GLY A 451 36.76 24.83 -45.12
N PHE A 452 35.99 24.59 -44.05
CA PHE A 452 34.63 25.09 -43.94
C PHE A 452 34.56 26.58 -43.57
N ALA A 453 33.84 27.33 -44.38
CA ALA A 453 33.55 28.74 -44.14
C ALA A 453 32.12 29.09 -44.51
N VAL A 454 31.56 30.08 -43.82
CA VAL A 454 30.24 30.65 -44.09
C VAL A 454 30.42 32.14 -44.41
N ASN A 455 30.01 32.57 -45.60
CA ASN A 455 30.24 33.94 -46.11
C ASN A 455 31.71 34.39 -45.94
N GLU A 456 32.66 33.54 -46.34
CA GLU A 456 34.12 33.76 -46.20
C GLU A 456 34.64 33.80 -44.75
N GLN A 457 33.75 33.77 -43.74
CA GLN A 457 34.13 33.62 -42.36
C GLN A 457 34.36 32.15 -42.05
N LYS A 458 35.57 31.83 -41.62
CA LYS A 458 35.94 30.49 -41.18
C LYS A 458 35.14 30.06 -39.94
N MET A 459 34.62 28.83 -39.95
CA MET A 459 33.79 28.25 -38.89
C MET A 459 34.37 26.91 -38.41
N GLU A 460 33.84 26.34 -37.32
CA GLU A 460 34.28 25.04 -36.80
C GLU A 460 33.50 23.88 -37.43
N LEU A 461 34.15 22.71 -37.55
CA LEU A 461 33.55 21.46 -38.07
C LEU A 461 33.28 20.40 -36.99
N PHE A 462 33.48 20.75 -35.72
CA PHE A 462 33.23 19.87 -34.57
C PHE A 462 32.40 20.57 -33.48
N ALA A 463 31.61 21.58 -33.87
CA ALA A 463 30.77 22.32 -32.94
C ALA A 463 29.59 21.44 -32.46
N LYS A 464 29.33 21.47 -31.15
CA LYS A 464 28.24 20.71 -30.51
C LYS A 464 27.01 21.59 -30.29
N PRO A 465 25.78 21.10 -30.57
CA PRO A 465 24.57 21.87 -30.34
C PRO A 465 24.27 21.97 -28.84
N PRO A 466 23.63 23.05 -28.38
CA PRO A 466 23.12 23.12 -27.02
C PRO A 466 22.02 22.09 -26.79
N LEU A 467 21.89 21.63 -25.55
CA LEU A 467 20.86 20.68 -25.15
C LEU A 467 19.63 21.39 -24.60
N ARG A 468 18.43 20.81 -24.77
CA ARG A 468 17.18 21.42 -24.27
C ARG A 468 17.19 21.68 -22.75
N LYS A 469 17.93 20.87 -21.99
CA LYS A 469 18.15 21.05 -20.54
C LYS A 469 18.93 22.31 -20.15
N GLU A 470 19.66 22.92 -21.09
CA GLU A 470 20.47 24.12 -20.82
C GLU A 470 19.65 25.41 -20.85
N HIS A 471 18.38 25.35 -21.29
CA HIS A 471 17.43 26.45 -21.19
C HIS A 471 17.94 27.79 -21.74
N LEU A 472 18.67 27.77 -22.86
CA LEU A 472 19.16 28.99 -23.49
C LEU A 472 18.01 29.93 -23.88
N THR A 473 18.27 31.22 -23.70
CA THR A 473 17.36 32.28 -24.14
C THR A 473 17.40 32.39 -25.67
N PRO A 474 16.25 32.63 -26.34
CA PRO A 474 16.22 32.90 -27.77
C PRO A 474 17.11 34.09 -28.15
N VAL A 475 17.70 34.05 -29.34
CA VAL A 475 18.44 35.19 -29.89
C VAL A 475 17.45 36.30 -30.24
N SER A 476 17.69 37.51 -29.73
CA SER A 476 16.86 38.68 -30.01
C SER A 476 17.37 39.55 -31.15
N GLU A 477 18.68 39.49 -31.43
CA GLU A 477 19.35 40.24 -32.49
C GLU A 477 20.39 39.35 -33.19
N ASP A 478 20.42 39.38 -34.52
CA ASP A 478 21.38 38.65 -35.34
C ASP A 478 21.72 39.45 -36.60
N LEU A 479 22.98 39.38 -37.04
CA LEU A 479 23.52 40.18 -38.14
C LEU A 479 23.20 41.70 -38.02
N GLY A 480 23.18 42.21 -36.79
CA GLY A 480 22.88 43.62 -36.49
C GLY A 480 21.40 44.02 -36.62
N LYS A 481 20.48 43.05 -36.73
CA LYS A 481 19.03 43.28 -36.85
C LYS A 481 18.26 42.54 -35.77
N ARG A 482 17.17 43.14 -35.30
CA ARG A 482 16.23 42.48 -34.38
C ARG A 482 15.41 41.41 -35.11
N ILE A 483 15.38 40.20 -34.57
CA ILE A 483 14.75 39.04 -35.19
C ILE A 483 13.29 38.88 -34.72
N LYS A 484 12.42 38.43 -35.61
CA LYS A 484 11.04 38.03 -35.35
C LYS A 484 10.74 36.67 -35.98
N GLU A 485 9.67 36.04 -35.49
CA GLU A 485 9.14 34.80 -36.06
C GLU A 485 8.83 34.97 -37.55
N GLY A 486 9.35 34.06 -38.38
CA GLY A 486 9.19 34.07 -39.84
C GLY A 486 10.27 34.84 -40.60
N ASP A 487 11.17 35.55 -39.92
CA ASP A 487 12.31 36.20 -40.58
C ASP A 487 13.18 35.14 -41.26
N PHE A 488 13.77 35.47 -42.41
CA PHE A 488 14.64 34.57 -43.15
C PHE A 488 15.99 35.23 -43.44
N THR A 489 17.01 34.40 -43.63
CA THR A 489 18.34 34.84 -44.04
C THR A 489 18.97 33.80 -44.98
N GLU A 490 19.94 34.25 -45.78
CA GLU A 490 20.68 33.42 -46.72
C GLU A 490 22.18 33.59 -46.49
N CYS A 491 22.92 32.50 -46.56
CA CYS A 491 24.38 32.50 -46.51
C CYS A 491 24.96 31.45 -47.48
N TYR A 492 26.25 31.59 -47.74
CA TYR A 492 27.00 30.71 -48.62
C TYR A 492 27.99 29.88 -47.78
N ALA A 493 27.89 28.57 -47.87
CA ALA A 493 28.77 27.63 -47.17
C ALA A 493 29.76 27.02 -48.17
N THR A 494 31.05 27.25 -47.96
CA THR A 494 32.12 26.70 -48.80
C THR A 494 32.90 25.63 -48.04
N TYR A 495 33.18 24.49 -48.67
CA TYR A 495 33.91 23.37 -48.08
C TYR A 495 34.39 22.38 -49.14
N PHE A 496 35.33 21.50 -48.75
CA PHE A 496 35.62 20.28 -49.48
C PHE A 496 34.98 19.08 -48.79
N LEU A 497 34.23 18.27 -49.53
CA LEU A 497 33.75 16.96 -49.10
C LEU A 497 34.76 15.90 -49.59
N VAL A 498 35.27 15.11 -48.65
CA VAL A 498 36.26 14.06 -48.91
C VAL A 498 35.66 12.72 -48.52
N TYR A 499 35.71 11.75 -49.44
CA TYR A 499 35.25 10.38 -49.18
C TYR A 499 35.98 9.38 -50.07
N PRO A 500 36.04 8.09 -49.71
CA PRO A 500 36.73 7.09 -50.53
C PRO A 500 35.82 6.62 -51.67
N GLU A 501 36.39 6.38 -52.84
CA GLU A 501 35.70 5.67 -53.91
C GLU A 501 35.63 4.18 -53.56
N SER A 502 34.41 3.63 -53.48
CA SER A 502 34.20 2.21 -53.19
C SER A 502 33.91 1.45 -54.48
N ASP A 503 34.92 0.79 -55.06
CA ASP A 503 34.66 -0.29 -56.00
C ASP A 503 34.57 -1.62 -55.24
N MET A 504 33.44 -2.30 -55.40
CA MET A 504 33.21 -3.64 -54.84
C MET A 504 33.95 -4.66 -55.71
N GLY A 505 35.20 -4.97 -55.38
CA GLY A 505 35.91 -6.12 -55.98
C GLY A 505 35.24 -7.45 -55.59
N GLU A 506 35.24 -8.42 -56.52
CA GLU A 506 34.56 -9.74 -56.43
C GLU A 506 34.95 -10.62 -55.22
N LEU A 507 35.91 -10.20 -54.38
CA LEU A 507 36.41 -10.95 -53.22
C LEU A 507 36.37 -10.20 -51.88
N GLY A 508 35.68 -9.05 -51.81
CA GLY A 508 35.43 -8.39 -50.51
C GLY A 508 36.64 -7.75 -49.83
N GLU A 509 37.78 -7.63 -50.52
CA GLU A 509 38.89 -6.78 -50.08
C GLU A 509 38.73 -5.37 -50.67
N SER A 510 38.39 -4.40 -49.82
CA SER A 510 38.39 -2.99 -50.22
C SER A 510 39.83 -2.48 -50.27
N VAL A 511 40.38 -2.31 -51.46
CA VAL A 511 41.53 -1.43 -51.67
C VAL A 511 40.92 -0.07 -52.04
N ASN A 512 41.01 0.92 -51.15
CA ASN A 512 40.58 2.29 -51.49
C ASN A 512 41.58 2.86 -52.51
N GLU A 513 41.36 2.64 -53.80
CA GLU A 513 42.32 3.07 -54.83
C GLU A 513 42.37 4.60 -54.95
N ARG A 514 41.25 5.30 -54.69
CA ARG A 514 41.16 6.77 -54.81
C ARG A 514 40.30 7.42 -53.72
N LEU A 515 40.71 8.61 -53.29
CA LEU A 515 39.89 9.57 -52.55
C LEU A 515 39.18 10.47 -53.55
N HIS A 516 37.89 10.66 -53.36
CA HIS A 516 37.08 11.62 -54.08
C HIS A 516 37.02 12.93 -53.28
N ILE A 517 37.35 14.04 -53.93
CA ILE A 517 37.31 15.37 -53.34
C ILE A 517 36.42 16.24 -54.20
N GLU A 518 35.37 16.78 -53.57
CA GLU A 518 34.40 17.66 -54.19
C GLU A 518 34.41 19.00 -53.46
N GLU A 519 34.57 20.09 -54.21
CA GLU A 519 34.48 21.45 -53.68
C GLU A 519 33.06 21.99 -53.88
N TYR A 520 32.48 22.52 -52.81
CA TYR A 520 31.12 23.03 -52.79
C TYR A 520 31.04 24.49 -52.39
N CYS A 521 30.07 25.20 -52.97
CA CYS A 521 29.61 26.52 -52.56
C CYS A 521 28.08 26.49 -52.42
N ASP A 522 27.61 26.02 -51.27
CA ASP A 522 26.19 25.81 -51.03
C ASP A 522 25.49 27.12 -50.68
N LYS A 523 24.33 27.37 -51.30
CA LYS A 523 23.43 28.42 -50.86
C LYS A 523 22.47 27.87 -49.81
N VAL A 524 22.56 28.37 -48.58
CA VAL A 524 21.78 27.91 -47.43
C VAL A 524 20.76 28.97 -47.03
N ARG A 525 19.48 28.60 -46.97
CA ARG A 525 18.38 29.46 -46.53
C ARG A 525 17.87 29.01 -45.17
N LEU A 526 17.76 29.96 -44.24
CA LEU A 526 17.24 29.73 -42.89
C LEU A 526 15.99 30.57 -42.63
N VAL A 527 15.10 30.05 -41.77
CA VAL A 527 13.97 30.76 -41.22
C VAL A 527 14.05 30.75 -39.69
N PHE A 528 13.69 31.85 -39.04
CA PHE A 528 13.54 31.92 -37.60
C PHE A 528 12.13 31.44 -37.23
N LYS A 529 12.05 30.27 -36.61
CA LYS A 529 10.78 29.64 -36.23
C LYS A 529 10.90 28.93 -34.88
N ASP A 530 9.84 29.01 -34.07
CA ASP A 530 9.78 28.40 -32.75
C ASP A 530 11.00 28.81 -31.87
N GLU A 531 11.32 30.12 -31.89
CA GLU A 531 12.44 30.72 -31.16
C GLU A 531 13.84 30.25 -31.59
N CYS A 532 13.97 29.64 -32.77
CA CYS A 532 15.21 29.07 -33.28
C CYS A 532 15.42 29.39 -34.77
N TRP A 533 16.67 29.61 -35.19
CA TRP A 533 17.00 29.50 -36.61
C TRP A 533 16.94 28.03 -37.05
N ARG A 534 16.36 27.77 -38.22
CA ARG A 534 16.30 26.45 -38.86
C ARG A 534 16.58 26.56 -40.36
N ILE A 535 17.34 25.62 -40.90
CA ILE A 535 17.64 25.52 -42.32
C ILE A 535 16.43 24.91 -43.05
N VAL A 536 15.89 25.64 -44.01
CA VAL A 536 14.72 25.22 -44.80
C VAL A 536 15.08 24.71 -46.19
N GLU A 537 16.22 25.13 -46.71
CA GLU A 537 16.67 24.83 -48.06
C GLU A 537 18.20 24.92 -48.15
N ILE A 538 18.80 23.94 -48.82
CA ILE A 538 20.23 23.93 -49.17
C ILE A 538 20.30 23.63 -50.67
N SER A 539 20.78 24.59 -51.45
CA SER A 539 21.06 24.42 -52.87
C SER A 539 22.55 24.19 -53.04
N GLN A 540 22.94 22.92 -53.26
CA GLN A 540 24.34 22.57 -53.48
C GLN A 540 24.84 23.06 -54.84
N ASN A 541 26.01 23.72 -54.85
CA ASN A 541 26.72 24.04 -56.08
C ASN A 541 28.11 23.41 -56.02
N LYS A 542 28.36 22.40 -56.87
CA LYS A 542 29.68 21.77 -56.97
C LYS A 542 30.56 22.62 -57.88
N GLU A 543 31.61 23.22 -57.32
CA GLU A 543 32.54 24.08 -58.04
C GLU A 543 33.60 23.26 -58.79
N SER A 544 34.14 22.24 -58.13
CA SER A 544 35.17 21.38 -58.70
C SER A 544 35.10 19.95 -58.14
N GLU A 545 35.66 19.00 -58.89
CA GLU A 545 35.73 17.59 -58.52
C GLU A 545 37.06 17.03 -59.00
N PHE A 546 37.76 16.31 -58.11
CA PHE A 546 39.01 15.66 -58.46
C PHE A 546 39.26 14.39 -57.63
N PHE A 547 40.10 13.52 -58.18
CA PHE A 547 40.45 12.23 -57.60
C PHE A 547 41.90 12.25 -57.14
N GLN A 548 42.13 11.79 -55.91
CA GLN A 548 43.46 11.65 -55.34
C GLN A 548 43.79 10.17 -55.17
N ASP A 549 44.90 9.71 -55.76
CA ASP A 549 45.44 8.38 -55.49
C ASP A 549 45.75 8.24 -53.99
N SER A 550 45.04 7.33 -53.32
CA SER A 550 45.09 7.19 -51.86
C SER A 550 46.48 6.74 -51.42
N LYS A 551 47.12 5.84 -52.18
CA LYS A 551 48.42 5.27 -51.83
C LYS A 551 49.51 6.34 -51.92
N ALA A 552 49.54 7.10 -53.01
CA ALA A 552 50.47 8.20 -53.19
C ALA A 552 50.30 9.27 -52.10
N PHE A 553 49.06 9.59 -51.74
CA PHE A 553 48.78 10.52 -50.64
C PHE A 553 49.28 9.96 -49.29
N TYR A 554 49.03 8.69 -49.00
CA TYR A 554 49.48 8.07 -47.74
C TYR A 554 51.00 7.96 -47.64
N ASP A 555 51.67 7.64 -48.74
CA ASP A 555 53.13 7.60 -48.82
C ASP A 555 53.74 8.99 -48.60
N ASP A 556 53.14 10.03 -49.20
CA ASP A 556 53.53 11.42 -48.98
C ASP A 556 53.31 11.86 -47.53
N TYR A 557 52.14 11.54 -46.95
CA TYR A 557 51.83 11.82 -45.55
C TYR A 557 52.86 11.17 -44.63
N LYS A 558 53.12 9.86 -44.78
CA LYS A 558 54.04 9.12 -43.92
C LYS A 558 55.46 9.66 -44.02
N ARG A 559 55.93 9.93 -45.24
CA ARG A 559 57.25 10.51 -45.49
C ARG A 559 57.42 11.85 -44.79
N LEU A 560 56.44 12.75 -44.93
CA LEU A 560 56.47 14.09 -44.30
C LEU A 560 56.25 14.02 -42.78
N PHE A 561 55.47 13.06 -42.30
CA PHE A 561 55.26 12.83 -40.87
C PHE A 561 56.54 12.38 -40.17
N ASP A 562 57.25 11.42 -40.75
CA ASP A 562 58.54 10.95 -40.23
C ASP A 562 59.62 12.04 -40.33
N ALA A 563 59.66 12.81 -41.43
CA ALA A 563 60.60 13.92 -41.61
C ALA A 563 60.39 15.06 -40.60
N ASN A 564 59.14 15.36 -40.25
CA ASN A 564 58.77 16.43 -39.32
C ASN A 564 58.75 15.99 -37.85
N SER A 565 59.55 14.96 -37.48
CA SER A 565 59.63 14.45 -36.10
C SER A 565 58.25 14.09 -35.52
N LYS A 566 57.34 13.59 -36.36
CA LYS A 566 55.96 13.21 -35.99
C LYS A 566 55.08 14.37 -35.54
N ASN A 567 55.36 15.60 -35.98
CA ASN A 567 54.53 16.77 -35.71
C ASN A 567 53.44 16.93 -36.80
N ILE A 568 52.21 16.58 -36.44
CA ILE A 568 51.04 16.58 -37.35
C ILE A 568 50.80 17.96 -37.98
N LEU A 569 50.94 19.05 -37.22
CA LEU A 569 50.64 20.40 -37.72
C LEU A 569 51.66 20.87 -38.78
N LEU A 570 52.94 20.55 -38.57
CA LEU A 570 53.98 20.82 -39.57
C LEU A 570 53.77 19.97 -40.82
N THR A 571 53.47 18.68 -40.65
CA THR A 571 53.14 17.77 -41.76
C THR A 571 51.94 18.27 -42.57
N ALA A 572 50.88 18.72 -41.92
CA ALA A 572 49.69 19.23 -42.58
C ALA A 572 49.97 20.52 -43.37
N ASN A 573 50.80 21.43 -42.84
CA ASN A 573 51.21 22.65 -43.54
C ASN A 573 51.96 22.34 -44.84
N GLU A 574 52.88 21.38 -44.82
CA GLU A 574 53.64 20.96 -46.00
C GLU A 574 52.76 20.19 -47.01
N LEU A 575 51.84 19.35 -46.54
CA LEU A 575 50.89 18.67 -47.43
C LEU A 575 49.95 19.64 -48.15
N ARG A 576 49.54 20.74 -47.50
CA ARG A 576 48.66 21.75 -48.12
C ARG A 576 49.27 22.41 -49.36
N THR A 577 50.59 22.44 -49.51
CA THR A 577 51.20 22.99 -50.74
C THR A 577 50.94 22.11 -51.96
N LYS A 578 50.62 20.83 -51.75
CA LYS A 578 50.30 19.86 -52.81
C LYS A 578 48.81 19.51 -52.85
N TYR A 579 48.14 19.50 -51.69
CA TYR A 579 46.75 19.06 -51.53
C TYR A 579 45.93 20.15 -50.83
N GLY A 580 45.21 20.96 -51.61
CA GLY A 580 44.48 22.14 -51.10
C GLY A 580 43.33 21.84 -50.14
N TRP A 581 42.82 20.61 -50.14
CA TRP A 581 41.73 20.13 -49.27
C TRP A 581 42.21 19.70 -47.87
N ILE A 582 43.53 19.71 -47.60
CA ILE A 582 44.03 19.22 -46.31
C ILE A 582 43.54 20.13 -45.18
N PRO A 583 42.97 19.56 -44.09
CA PRO A 583 42.47 20.32 -42.97
C PRO A 583 43.48 21.30 -42.44
N ASP A 584 43.00 22.47 -42.01
CA ASP A 584 43.88 23.44 -41.39
C ASP A 584 44.23 23.10 -39.94
N ASN A 585 45.15 23.87 -39.35
CA ASN A 585 45.65 23.56 -38.01
C ASN A 585 44.56 23.71 -36.92
N SER A 586 43.60 24.61 -37.08
CA SER A 586 42.48 24.72 -36.13
C SER A 586 41.57 23.50 -36.22
N GLU A 587 41.21 23.05 -37.43
CA GLU A 587 40.37 21.86 -37.62
C GLU A 587 41.04 20.61 -37.02
N ILE A 588 42.35 20.43 -37.23
CA ILE A 588 43.13 19.31 -36.67
C ILE A 588 43.14 19.36 -35.13
N LEU A 589 43.28 20.55 -34.55
CA LEU A 589 43.27 20.73 -33.09
C LEU A 589 41.87 20.51 -32.49
N SER A 590 40.82 21.00 -33.14
CA SER A 590 39.42 20.78 -32.73
C SER A 590 39.07 19.29 -32.77
N ALA A 591 39.49 18.57 -33.82
CA ALA A 591 39.39 17.12 -33.88
C ALA A 591 40.13 16.45 -32.70
N SER A 592 41.39 16.84 -32.44
CA SER A 592 42.21 16.35 -31.32
C SER A 592 41.55 16.54 -29.95
N GLN A 593 40.88 17.67 -29.74
CA GLN A 593 40.13 17.93 -28.52
C GLN A 593 38.90 17.02 -28.41
N LYS A 594 38.07 16.93 -29.46
CA LYS A 594 36.90 16.04 -29.50
C LYS A 594 37.29 14.60 -29.13
N MET A 595 38.33 14.07 -29.76
CA MET A 595 38.77 12.70 -29.52
C MET A 595 39.16 12.48 -28.05
N ARG A 596 39.87 13.44 -27.42
CA ARG A 596 40.20 13.36 -25.98
C ARG A 596 38.97 13.35 -25.09
N GLU A 597 37.96 14.16 -25.41
CA GLU A 597 36.69 14.19 -24.66
C GLU A 597 35.94 12.85 -24.78
N GLU A 598 35.97 12.19 -25.94
CA GLU A 598 35.35 10.89 -26.14
C GLU A 598 36.07 9.78 -25.36
N PHE A 599 37.40 9.78 -25.34
CA PHE A 599 38.18 8.80 -24.55
C PHE A 599 37.94 8.88 -23.05
N HIS A 600 37.75 10.09 -22.50
CA HIS A 600 37.50 10.28 -21.06
C HIS A 600 36.04 10.08 -20.64
N ALA A 601 35.09 10.02 -21.58
CA ALA A 601 33.68 9.77 -21.28
C ALA A 601 33.37 8.28 -21.06
N ASP A 602 34.28 7.38 -21.45
CA ASP A 602 34.18 5.92 -21.32
C ASP A 602 34.89 5.36 -20.06
N GLU A 603 35.53 6.21 -19.25
CA GLU A 603 36.04 5.92 -17.88
C GLU A 603 35.04 6.36 -16.79
#